data_AF-A0A1A9I9G4-F1
#
_entry.id   AF-A0A1A9I9G4-F1
#
_cell.length_a   1.000
_cell.length_b   1.000
_cell.length_c   1.000
_cell.angle_alpha   90.00
_cell.angle_beta   90.00
_cell.angle_gamma   90.00
#
_symmetry.space_group_name_H-M   'P 1'
#
loop_
_entity.id
_entity.type
_entity.pdbx_description
1 polymer ?
#
loop_
_entity_poly.entity_id
_entity_poly.type
_entity_poly.pdbx_seq_one_letter_code
_entity_poly.pdbx_strand_id
1 'polypeptide(L)'
;METNTPSRKRFYKSWHFLSLAGKRPLRILWEVFYHYHLDEMKEELQCWQQCALCNDNSAYSEENAREDLMDFIQHLLRLIEACHILNERKNADRKYKQQKRLPKEARQMIAKMNIPVLLTADEKKDPGQVITQFCKTFRRSYAQIELLDMLDSVITYKGDKEVNKGNLMMFYEALSVLVKLAYRMCRHENGVKSALVRGLTFFR
;
A
#
# COMPACT_ATOMS: atom_id res chain seq x y z
N MET A 1 46.10 -7.66 16.37
CA MET A 1 44.96 -7.85 15.46
C MET A 1 43.92 -6.79 15.79
N GLU A 2 43.90 -5.70 15.03
CA GLU A 2 42.90 -4.63 15.22
C GLU A 2 41.58 -5.06 14.57
N THR A 3 40.55 -5.29 15.38
CA THR A 3 39.21 -5.62 14.90
C THR A 3 38.52 -4.34 14.43
N ASN A 4 38.58 -4.10 13.12
CA ASN A 4 37.93 -2.99 12.44
C ASN A 4 36.40 -3.18 12.49
N THR A 5 35.79 -2.90 13.64
CA THR A 5 34.34 -2.96 13.81
C THR A 5 33.74 -1.62 13.38
N PRO A 6 32.82 -1.60 12.40
CA PRO A 6 32.22 -0.36 11.93
C PRO A 6 31.49 0.34 13.09
N SER A 7 31.85 1.61 13.34
CA SER A 7 31.26 2.36 14.45
C SER A 7 29.75 2.50 14.26
N ARG A 8 28.98 2.11 15.28
CA ARG A 8 27.52 2.21 15.26
C ARG A 8 27.10 3.68 15.19
N LYS A 9 26.40 4.07 14.13
CA LYS A 9 25.72 5.38 14.07
C LYS A 9 24.54 5.38 15.06
N ARG A 10 24.65 6.17 16.13
CA ARG A 10 23.58 6.36 17.11
C ARG A 10 22.36 7.01 16.41
N PHE A 11 21.15 6.62 16.83
CA PHE A 11 19.87 7.12 16.31
C PHE A 11 19.60 6.87 14.81
N TYR A 12 20.28 5.89 14.21
CA TYR A 12 20.01 5.48 12.84
C TYR A 12 19.31 4.12 12.81
N LYS A 13 18.05 4.09 12.35
CA LYS A 13 17.37 2.84 12.00
C LYS A 13 17.78 2.48 10.57
N SER A 14 18.66 1.49 10.43
CA SER A 14 19.16 1.03 9.12
C SER A 14 18.06 0.48 8.22
N TRP A 15 16.95 0.04 8.82
CA TRP A 15 15.79 -0.47 8.12
C TRP A 15 14.52 0.16 8.69
N HIS A 16 13.82 0.92 7.86
CA HIS A 16 12.48 1.45 8.11
C HIS A 16 11.81 1.67 6.77
N PHE A 17 10.53 1.33 6.61
CA PHE A 17 9.84 1.52 5.33
C PHE A 17 9.94 2.97 4.83
N LEU A 18 9.79 3.92 5.75
CA LEU A 18 9.92 5.37 5.49
C LEU A 18 11.31 5.79 4.99
N SER A 19 12.40 5.15 5.43
CA SER A 19 13.76 5.52 4.99
C SER A 19 14.10 4.95 3.61
N LEU A 20 13.49 3.82 3.24
CA LEU A 20 13.68 3.18 1.93
C LEU A 20 12.87 3.83 0.80
N ALA A 21 11.71 4.41 1.13
CA ALA A 21 10.80 5.00 0.15
C ALA A 21 11.44 6.11 -0.70
N GLY A 22 12.42 6.86 -0.16
CA GLY A 22 13.04 8.00 -0.86
C GLY A 22 13.82 7.62 -2.11
N LYS A 23 14.62 6.55 -2.05
CA LYS A 23 15.66 6.27 -3.06
C LYS A 23 15.20 5.39 -4.22
N ARG A 24 14.32 4.42 -3.98
CA ARG A 24 13.84 3.48 -5.00
C ARG A 24 12.36 3.17 -4.77
N PRO A 25 11.44 4.01 -5.28
CA PRO A 25 10.02 3.91 -4.97
C PRO A 25 9.44 2.53 -5.28
N LEU A 26 9.83 1.88 -6.38
CA LEU A 26 9.33 0.54 -6.71
C LEU A 26 9.91 -0.58 -5.84
N ARG A 27 11.05 -0.36 -5.18
CA ARG A 27 11.63 -1.35 -4.26
C ARG A 27 10.76 -1.49 -3.01
N ILE A 28 10.03 -0.46 -2.62
CA ILE A 28 9.19 -0.52 -1.42
C ILE A 28 8.00 -1.46 -1.60
N LEU A 29 7.49 -1.60 -2.84
CA LEU A 29 6.43 -2.56 -3.16
C LEU A 29 6.87 -3.99 -2.83
N TRP A 30 8.12 -4.32 -3.14
CA TRP A 30 8.67 -5.62 -2.78
C TRP A 30 8.64 -5.84 -1.28
N GLU A 31 9.09 -4.86 -0.49
CA GLU A 31 9.12 -5.02 0.97
C GLU A 31 7.71 -5.20 1.53
N VAL A 32 6.71 -4.45 1.05
CA VAL A 32 5.31 -4.61 1.49
C VAL A 32 4.78 -6.01 1.13
N PHE A 33 4.86 -6.42 -0.13
CA PHE A 33 4.32 -7.71 -0.59
C PHE A 33 5.22 -8.91 -0.28
N TYR A 34 6.37 -8.68 0.34
CA TYR A 34 7.18 -9.74 0.95
C TYR A 34 6.64 -10.10 2.34
N HIS A 35 6.08 -9.13 3.06
CA HIS A 35 5.53 -9.32 4.41
C HIS A 35 4.04 -9.64 4.42
N TYR A 36 3.31 -9.24 3.39
CA TYR A 36 1.87 -9.49 3.30
C TYR A 36 1.52 -10.13 1.95
N HIS A 37 0.76 -11.22 2.00
CA HIS A 37 0.04 -11.69 0.82
C HIS A 37 -1.12 -10.74 0.50
N LEU A 38 -1.52 -10.69 -0.78
CA LEU A 38 -2.58 -9.80 -1.23
C LEU A 38 -3.89 -10.10 -0.49
N ASP A 39 -4.26 -11.37 -0.33
CA ASP A 39 -5.49 -11.76 0.37
C ASP A 39 -5.45 -11.37 1.85
N GLU A 40 -4.32 -11.60 2.53
CA GLU A 40 -4.12 -11.17 3.92
C GLU A 40 -4.28 -9.66 4.09
N MET A 41 -3.74 -8.85 3.14
CA MET A 41 -3.94 -7.40 3.20
C MET A 41 -5.41 -7.00 3.03
N LYS A 42 -6.15 -7.68 2.16
CA LYS A 42 -7.57 -7.40 1.92
C LYS A 42 -8.40 -7.79 3.15
N GLU A 43 -8.16 -8.97 3.71
CA GLU A 43 -8.83 -9.45 4.91
C GLU A 43 -8.56 -8.56 6.11
N GLU A 44 -7.30 -8.16 6.34
CA GLU A 44 -6.93 -7.24 7.41
C GLU A 44 -7.56 -5.85 7.21
N LEU A 45 -7.58 -5.32 5.97
CA LEU A 45 -8.22 -4.03 5.69
C LEU A 45 -9.74 -4.07 5.89
N GLN A 46 -10.39 -5.16 5.47
CA GLN A 46 -11.82 -5.39 5.75
C GLN A 46 -12.07 -5.55 7.26
N CYS A 47 -11.13 -6.17 7.98
CA CYS A 47 -11.20 -6.26 9.42
C CYS A 47 -11.18 -4.87 10.07
N TRP A 48 -10.27 -4.00 9.62
CA TRP A 48 -10.17 -2.62 10.08
C TRP A 48 -11.42 -1.82 9.77
N GLN A 49 -11.97 -1.95 8.56
CA GLN A 49 -13.22 -1.31 8.17
C GLN A 49 -14.36 -1.71 9.14
N GLN A 50 -14.53 -3.00 9.43
CA GLN A 50 -15.58 -3.46 10.33
C GLN A 50 -15.38 -2.94 11.76
N CYS A 51 -14.14 -2.92 12.27
CA CYS A 51 -13.86 -2.36 13.59
C CYS A 51 -14.16 -0.86 13.63
N ALA A 52 -13.81 -0.12 12.57
CA ALA A 52 -14.06 1.31 12.47
C ALA A 52 -15.57 1.62 12.44
N LEU A 53 -16.35 0.89 11.63
CA LEU A 53 -17.80 1.07 11.53
C LEU A 53 -18.56 0.67 12.80
N CYS A 54 -18.04 -0.31 13.55
CA CYS A 54 -18.65 -0.77 14.80
C CYS A 54 -18.11 -0.03 16.04
N ASN A 55 -17.23 0.97 15.88
CA ASN A 55 -16.69 1.73 17.00
C ASN A 55 -17.50 3.02 17.20
N ASP A 56 -18.33 3.05 18.24
CA ASP A 56 -19.17 4.20 18.60
C ASP A 56 -18.36 5.46 18.98
N ASN A 57 -17.09 5.31 19.33
CA ASN A 57 -16.19 6.41 19.70
C ASN A 57 -15.16 6.73 18.59
N SER A 58 -15.49 6.44 17.32
CA SER A 58 -14.64 6.71 16.18
C SER A 58 -14.99 8.02 15.45
N ALA A 59 -14.13 8.40 14.49
CA ALA A 59 -14.42 9.43 13.50
C ALA A 59 -15.63 9.10 12.60
N TYR A 60 -16.13 7.86 12.65
CA TYR A 60 -17.20 7.33 11.80
C TYR A 60 -18.52 7.17 12.56
N SER A 61 -18.76 7.99 13.58
CA SER A 61 -20.02 8.02 14.32
C SER A 61 -21.19 8.60 13.50
N GLU A 62 -20.88 9.49 12.54
CA GLU A 62 -21.85 10.06 11.61
C GLU A 62 -22.08 9.17 10.38
N GLU A 63 -23.31 9.15 9.86
CA GLU A 63 -23.71 8.34 8.70
C GLU A 63 -22.87 8.64 7.45
N ASN A 64 -22.73 9.93 7.10
CA ASN A 64 -21.94 10.34 5.94
C ASN A 64 -20.47 9.92 6.05
N ALA A 65 -19.88 9.99 7.26
CA ALA A 65 -18.50 9.57 7.47
C ALA A 65 -18.31 8.05 7.26
N ARG A 66 -19.34 7.24 7.57
CA ARG A 66 -19.31 5.80 7.28
C ARG A 66 -19.37 5.52 5.79
N GLU A 67 -20.19 6.25 5.04
CA GLU A 67 -20.27 6.14 3.57
C GLU A 67 -18.93 6.52 2.92
N ASP A 68 -18.35 7.65 3.34
CA ASP A 68 -17.04 8.10 2.86
C ASP A 68 -15.94 7.05 3.14
N LEU A 69 -15.95 6.44 4.33
CA LEU A 69 -15.02 5.34 4.66
C LEU A 69 -15.24 4.14 3.75
N MET A 70 -16.49 3.73 3.49
CA MET A 70 -16.79 2.59 2.63
C MET A 70 -16.27 2.81 1.20
N ASP A 71 -16.48 4.01 0.65
CA ASP A 71 -15.97 4.40 -0.66
C ASP A 71 -14.44 4.46 -0.70
N PHE A 72 -13.83 5.02 0.35
CA PHE A 72 -12.38 5.07 0.49
C PHE A 72 -11.76 3.67 0.53
N ILE A 73 -12.32 2.75 1.33
CA ILE A 73 -11.84 1.38 1.44
C ILE A 73 -11.96 0.64 0.10
N GLN A 74 -13.07 0.81 -0.62
CA GLN A 74 -13.24 0.20 -1.93
C GLN A 74 -12.13 0.63 -2.91
N HIS A 75 -11.83 1.93 -2.95
CA HIS A 75 -10.77 2.47 -3.80
C HIS A 75 -9.37 2.09 -3.31
N LEU A 76 -9.15 2.00 -2.00
CA LEU A 76 -7.89 1.58 -1.40
C LEU A 76 -7.58 0.10 -1.71
N LEU A 77 -8.58 -0.79 -1.66
CA LEU A 77 -8.43 -2.18 -2.06
C LEU A 77 -8.02 -2.31 -3.54
N ARG A 78 -8.65 -1.54 -4.43
CA ARG A 78 -8.27 -1.47 -5.86
C ARG A 78 -6.84 -0.95 -6.03
N LEU A 79 -6.45 0.06 -5.25
CA LEU A 79 -5.08 0.58 -5.25
C LEU A 79 -4.07 -0.49 -4.82
N ILE A 80 -4.37 -1.28 -3.79
CA ILE A 80 -3.51 -2.38 -3.31
C ILE A 80 -3.31 -3.41 -4.42
N GLU A 81 -4.38 -3.83 -5.12
CA GLU A 81 -4.27 -4.76 -6.25
C GLU A 81 -3.42 -4.19 -7.40
N ALA A 82 -3.60 -2.92 -7.74
CA ALA A 82 -2.80 -2.26 -8.78
C ALA A 82 -1.31 -2.22 -8.40
N CYS A 83 -1.02 -1.87 -7.14
CA CYS A 83 0.33 -1.90 -6.59
C CYS A 83 0.93 -3.32 -6.59
N HIS A 84 0.12 -4.34 -6.31
CA HIS A 84 0.53 -5.74 -6.36
C HIS A 84 0.93 -6.16 -7.77
N ILE A 85 0.11 -5.84 -8.78
CA ILE A 85 0.43 -6.17 -10.18
C ILE A 85 1.73 -5.49 -10.61
N LEU A 86 1.94 -4.23 -10.24
CA LEU A 86 3.21 -3.54 -10.50
C LEU A 86 4.40 -4.22 -9.81
N ASN A 87 4.21 -4.67 -8.57
CA ASN A 87 5.22 -5.44 -7.85
C ASN A 87 5.58 -6.73 -8.59
N GLU A 88 4.58 -7.50 -9.02
CA GLU A 88 4.78 -8.75 -9.75
C GLU A 88 5.57 -8.53 -11.04
N ARG A 89 5.20 -7.51 -11.83
CA ARG A 89 5.88 -7.17 -13.08
C ARG A 89 7.33 -6.75 -12.87
N LYS A 90 7.59 -5.96 -11.81
CA LYS A 90 8.93 -5.40 -11.56
C LYS A 90 9.86 -6.36 -10.83
N ASN A 91 9.31 -7.29 -10.06
CA ASN A 91 10.07 -8.21 -9.22
C ASN A 91 9.91 -9.68 -9.63
N ALA A 92 9.40 -9.96 -10.84
CA ALA A 92 9.16 -11.31 -11.35
C ALA A 92 10.36 -12.24 -11.16
N ASP A 93 11.56 -11.82 -11.58
CA ASP A 93 12.78 -12.62 -11.47
C ASP A 93 13.15 -12.96 -10.02
N ARG A 94 12.98 -11.99 -9.11
CA ARG A 94 13.27 -12.17 -7.68
C ARG A 94 12.26 -13.12 -7.05
N LYS A 95 10.97 -12.95 -7.36
CA LYS A 95 9.89 -13.81 -6.87
C LYS A 95 10.06 -15.24 -7.37
N TYR A 96 10.40 -15.42 -8.64
CA TYR A 96 10.68 -16.73 -9.23
C TYR A 96 11.82 -17.46 -8.51
N LYS A 97 12.95 -16.76 -8.26
CA LYS A 97 14.08 -17.32 -7.50
C LYS A 97 13.71 -17.72 -6.08
N GLN A 98 12.87 -16.93 -5.40
CA GLN A 98 12.38 -17.24 -4.06
C GLN A 98 11.42 -18.44 -4.08
N GLN A 99 10.44 -18.44 -4.98
CA GLN A 99 9.46 -19.51 -5.10
C GLN A 99 10.09 -20.85 -5.47
N LYS A 100 11.15 -20.86 -6.29
CA LYS A 100 11.90 -22.09 -6.61
C LYS A 100 12.48 -22.80 -5.39
N ARG A 101 12.71 -22.08 -4.28
CA ARG A 101 13.22 -22.66 -3.02
C ARG A 101 12.11 -23.28 -2.17
N LEU A 102 10.84 -23.06 -2.53
CA LEU A 102 9.69 -23.56 -1.78
C LEU A 102 9.18 -24.90 -2.34
N PRO A 103 8.60 -25.75 -1.48
CA PRO A 103 7.84 -26.93 -1.91
C PRO A 103 6.76 -26.59 -2.94
N LYS A 104 6.34 -27.57 -3.74
CA LYS A 104 5.35 -27.37 -4.82
C LYS A 104 4.00 -26.93 -4.24
N GLU A 105 3.62 -27.50 -3.12
CA GLU A 105 2.38 -27.27 -2.39
C GLU A 105 2.32 -25.82 -1.89
N ALA A 106 3.40 -25.34 -1.26
CA ALA A 106 3.53 -23.95 -0.80
C ALA A 106 3.43 -22.96 -1.96
N ARG A 107 4.05 -23.26 -3.11
CA ARG A 107 3.92 -22.42 -4.33
C ARG A 107 2.49 -22.34 -4.82
N GLN A 108 1.77 -23.45 -4.82
CA GLN A 108 0.36 -23.49 -5.23
C GLN A 108 -0.53 -22.69 -4.28
N MET A 109 -0.29 -22.77 -2.97
CA MET A 109 -1.02 -21.99 -1.98
C MET A 109 -0.78 -20.49 -2.18
N ILE A 110 0.48 -20.06 -2.31
CA ILE A 110 0.84 -18.66 -2.56
C ILE A 110 0.22 -18.15 -3.85
N ALA A 111 0.18 -18.97 -4.92
CA ALA A 111 -0.44 -18.58 -6.19
C ALA A 111 -1.95 -18.34 -6.05
N LYS A 112 -2.63 -19.09 -5.17
CA LYS A 112 -4.06 -18.90 -4.90
C LYS A 112 -4.34 -17.65 -4.05
N MET A 113 -3.47 -17.34 -3.09
CA MET A 113 -3.63 -16.22 -2.15
C MET A 113 -3.28 -14.82 -2.72
N ASN A 114 -2.86 -14.75 -3.98
CA ASN A 114 -2.33 -13.52 -4.59
C ASN A 114 -3.00 -13.20 -5.92
N ILE A 115 -4.29 -13.46 -6.03
CA ILE A 115 -5.07 -13.21 -7.24
C ILE A 115 -5.78 -11.86 -7.11
N PRO A 116 -5.47 -10.87 -7.97
CA PRO A 116 -6.26 -9.65 -8.06
C PRO A 116 -7.65 -9.97 -8.62
N VAL A 117 -8.71 -9.61 -7.91
CA VAL A 117 -10.11 -9.90 -8.25
C VAL A 117 -10.96 -8.64 -8.43
N LEU A 118 -10.52 -7.49 -7.91
CA LEU A 118 -11.29 -6.24 -7.94
C LEU A 118 -11.06 -5.41 -9.21
N LEU A 119 -9.92 -5.63 -9.89
CA LEU A 119 -9.59 -4.92 -11.12
C LEU A 119 -10.20 -5.61 -12.36
N THR A 120 -10.67 -4.80 -13.31
CA THR A 120 -11.09 -5.29 -14.64
C THR A 120 -9.89 -5.78 -15.46
N ALA A 121 -10.14 -6.50 -16.56
CA ALA A 121 -9.05 -6.99 -17.42
C ALA A 121 -8.17 -5.84 -17.98
N ASP A 122 -8.79 -4.72 -18.35
CA ASP A 122 -8.09 -3.53 -18.85
C ASP A 122 -7.27 -2.86 -17.76
N GLU A 123 -7.80 -2.74 -16.55
CA GLU A 123 -7.07 -2.21 -15.41
C GLU A 123 -5.92 -3.12 -14.96
N LYS A 124 -6.08 -4.44 -15.09
CA LYS A 124 -4.96 -5.38 -14.87
C LYS A 124 -3.87 -5.18 -15.91
N LYS A 125 -4.21 -4.80 -17.15
CA LYS A 125 -3.25 -4.50 -18.22
C LYS A 125 -2.53 -3.17 -17.94
N ASP A 126 -3.26 -2.14 -17.53
CA ASP A 126 -2.72 -0.84 -17.12
C ASP A 126 -3.08 -0.46 -15.66
N PRO A 127 -2.36 -1.01 -14.67
CA PRO A 127 -2.59 -0.68 -13.27
C PRO A 127 -2.24 0.79 -12.93
N GLY A 128 -1.51 1.49 -13.81
CA GLY A 128 -1.20 2.92 -13.64
C GLY A 128 -2.46 3.78 -13.71
N GLN A 129 -3.45 3.39 -14.51
CA GLN A 129 -4.74 4.07 -14.59
C GLN A 129 -5.48 4.04 -13.26
N VAL A 130 -5.51 2.89 -12.59
CA VAL A 130 -6.16 2.73 -11.27
C VAL A 130 -5.50 3.62 -10.22
N ILE A 131 -4.16 3.66 -10.20
CA ILE A 131 -3.39 4.51 -9.30
C ILE A 131 -3.70 5.99 -9.55
N THR A 132 -3.73 6.40 -10.81
CA THR A 132 -4.07 7.77 -11.20
C THR A 132 -5.51 8.12 -10.81
N GLN A 133 -6.45 7.19 -10.99
CA GLN A 133 -7.84 7.39 -10.58
C GLN A 133 -7.95 7.60 -9.07
N PHE A 134 -7.29 6.77 -8.26
CA PHE A 134 -7.23 6.96 -6.80
C PHE A 134 -6.70 8.36 -6.42
N CYS A 135 -5.58 8.78 -7.03
CA CYS A 135 -4.98 10.11 -6.81
C CYS A 135 -5.89 11.28 -7.21
N LYS A 136 -6.83 11.06 -8.15
CA LYS A 136 -7.79 12.07 -8.61
C LYS A 136 -9.02 12.13 -7.72
N THR A 137 -9.51 10.97 -7.27
CA THR A 137 -10.68 10.87 -6.40
C THR A 137 -10.38 11.46 -5.02
N PHE A 138 -9.25 11.08 -4.41
CA PHE A 138 -8.92 11.53 -3.07
C PHE A 138 -7.79 12.56 -3.08
N ARG A 139 -7.90 13.58 -2.24
CA ARG A 139 -6.76 14.45 -1.95
C ARG A 139 -5.76 13.70 -1.09
N ARG A 140 -4.47 13.98 -1.30
CA ARG A 140 -3.40 13.35 -0.51
C ARG A 140 -3.58 13.52 0.99
N SER A 141 -3.94 14.71 1.45
CA SER A 141 -4.16 14.98 2.87
C SER A 141 -5.32 14.17 3.42
N TYR A 142 -6.43 14.09 2.68
CA TYR A 142 -7.60 13.28 3.05
C TYR A 142 -7.21 11.82 3.22
N ALA A 143 -6.57 11.20 2.21
CA ALA A 143 -6.14 9.81 2.29
C ALA A 143 -5.15 9.51 3.43
N GLN A 144 -4.40 10.51 3.90
CA GLN A 144 -3.51 10.35 5.06
C GLN A 144 -4.26 10.43 6.39
N ILE A 145 -5.25 11.32 6.50
CA ILE A 145 -6.13 11.46 7.66
C ILE A 145 -6.99 10.21 7.79
N GLU A 146 -7.62 9.76 6.71
CA GLU A 146 -8.48 8.57 6.70
C GLU A 146 -7.76 7.31 7.20
N LEU A 147 -6.51 7.10 6.79
CA LEU A 147 -5.69 5.98 7.29
C LEU A 147 -5.37 6.10 8.78
N LEU A 148 -5.20 7.32 9.31
CA LEU A 148 -4.95 7.57 10.73
C LEU A 148 -6.22 7.38 11.55
N ASP A 149 -7.35 7.92 11.09
CA ASP A 149 -8.64 7.81 11.77
C ASP A 149 -9.10 6.35 11.82
N MET A 150 -8.87 5.58 10.75
CA MET A 150 -9.10 4.13 10.75
C MET A 150 -8.19 3.41 11.76
N LEU A 151 -6.89 3.74 11.82
CA LEU A 151 -5.98 3.15 12.81
C LEU A 151 -6.44 3.45 14.25
N ASP A 152 -6.80 4.71 14.54
CA ASP A 152 -7.30 5.12 15.86
C ASP A 152 -8.57 4.35 16.24
N SER A 153 -9.49 4.22 15.28
CA SER A 153 -10.73 3.45 15.46
C SER A 153 -10.47 1.98 15.77
N VAL A 154 -9.46 1.38 15.14
CA VAL A 154 -9.07 -0.02 15.40
C VAL A 154 -8.39 -0.18 16.77
N ILE A 155 -7.57 0.80 17.18
CA ILE A 155 -6.90 0.80 18.49
C ILE A 155 -7.91 0.94 19.63
N THR A 156 -8.90 1.82 19.46
CA THR A 156 -9.90 2.15 20.49
C THR A 156 -11.10 1.21 20.49
N TYR A 157 -11.21 0.31 19.51
CA TYR A 157 -12.28 -0.69 19.43
C TYR A 157 -12.29 -1.62 20.65
N LYS A 158 -13.47 -1.75 21.27
CA LYS A 158 -13.73 -2.57 22.47
C LYS A 158 -14.76 -3.69 22.26
N GLY A 159 -15.22 -3.90 21.03
CA GLY A 159 -16.17 -4.97 20.72
C GLY A 159 -15.53 -6.36 20.63
N ASP A 160 -16.35 -7.37 20.35
CA ASP A 160 -15.96 -8.79 20.42
C ASP A 160 -15.03 -9.27 19.29
N LYS A 161 -14.87 -8.44 18.24
CA LYS A 161 -14.04 -8.80 17.11
C LYS A 161 -12.57 -8.76 17.51
N GLU A 162 -11.90 -9.91 17.44
CA GLU A 162 -10.47 -10.00 17.72
C GLU A 162 -9.65 -9.26 16.66
N VAL A 163 -8.77 -8.39 17.12
CA VAL A 163 -7.83 -7.64 16.28
C VAL A 163 -6.41 -7.99 16.71
N ASN A 164 -5.54 -8.32 15.75
CA ASN A 164 -4.13 -8.57 16.04
C ASN A 164 -3.38 -7.26 16.36
N LYS A 165 -3.39 -6.88 17.64
CA LYS A 165 -2.73 -5.66 18.14
C LYS A 165 -1.22 -5.63 17.89
N GLY A 166 -0.58 -6.80 17.76
CA GLY A 166 0.87 -6.90 17.55
C GLY A 166 1.35 -6.37 16.21
N ASN A 167 0.46 -6.27 15.21
CA ASN A 167 0.83 -5.91 13.84
C ASN A 167 0.21 -4.60 13.33
N LEU A 168 -0.59 -3.91 14.16
CA LEU A 168 -1.36 -2.74 13.72
C LEU A 168 -0.50 -1.64 13.10
N MET A 169 0.60 -1.30 13.77
CA MET A 169 1.50 -0.25 13.29
C MET A 169 2.17 -0.63 11.97
N MET A 170 2.58 -1.89 11.81
CA MET A 170 3.21 -2.38 10.59
C MET A 170 2.23 -2.42 9.43
N PHE A 171 0.96 -2.76 9.67
CA PHE A 171 -0.07 -2.74 8.64
C PHE A 171 -0.41 -1.30 8.22
N TYR A 172 -0.58 -0.38 9.18
CA TYR A 172 -0.72 1.05 8.90
C TYR A 172 0.46 1.59 8.07
N GLU A 173 1.70 1.25 8.44
CA GLU A 173 2.88 1.69 7.70
C GLU A 173 2.88 1.16 6.27
N ALA A 174 2.47 -0.09 6.04
CA ALA A 174 2.34 -0.67 4.72
C ALA A 174 1.31 0.10 3.87
N LEU A 175 0.10 0.34 4.40
CA LEU A 175 -0.94 1.13 3.72
C LEU A 175 -0.46 2.56 3.42
N SER A 176 0.12 3.23 4.43
CA SER A 176 0.64 4.60 4.33
C SER A 176 1.70 4.70 3.23
N VAL A 177 2.56 3.70 3.10
CA VAL A 177 3.60 3.63 2.08
C VAL A 177 3.01 3.44 0.68
N LEU A 178 2.02 2.55 0.52
CA LEU A 178 1.34 2.34 -0.76
C LEU A 178 0.66 3.63 -1.23
N VAL A 179 -0.08 4.31 -0.35
CA VAL A 179 -0.72 5.60 -0.66
C VAL A 179 0.32 6.66 -1.01
N LYS A 180 1.40 6.81 -0.21
CA LYS A 180 2.49 7.77 -0.52
C LYS A 180 3.15 7.48 -1.87
N LEU A 181 3.35 6.20 -2.20
CA LEU A 181 3.92 5.79 -3.48
C LEU A 181 2.99 6.14 -4.64
N ALA A 182 1.69 5.89 -4.51
CA ALA A 182 0.68 6.25 -5.51
C ALA A 182 0.77 7.73 -5.89
N TYR A 183 0.69 8.63 -4.90
CA TYR A 183 0.81 10.08 -5.15
C TYR A 183 2.17 10.48 -5.75
N ARG A 184 3.25 9.80 -5.36
CA ARG A 184 4.57 10.05 -5.97
C ARG A 184 4.57 9.69 -7.45
N MET A 185 3.99 8.55 -7.83
CA MET A 185 3.87 8.11 -9.22
C MET A 185 3.03 9.12 -10.03
N CYS A 186 1.87 9.52 -9.52
CA CYS A 186 0.99 10.52 -10.14
C CYS A 186 1.70 11.87 -10.39
N ARG A 187 2.55 12.32 -9.45
CA ARG A 187 3.34 13.55 -9.64
C ARG A 187 4.37 13.45 -10.75
N HIS A 188 5.04 12.30 -10.91
CA HIS A 188 6.04 12.12 -11.95
C HIS A 188 5.42 12.13 -13.35
N GLU A 189 4.26 11.50 -13.54
CA GLU A 189 3.57 11.51 -14.83
C GLU A 189 3.15 12.92 -15.26
N ASN A 190 2.63 13.72 -14.34
CA ASN A 190 2.24 15.10 -14.62
C ASN A 190 3.46 15.99 -14.94
N GLY A 191 4.60 15.75 -14.26
CA GLY A 191 5.84 16.46 -14.54
C GLY A 191 6.40 16.16 -15.93
N VAL A 192 6.39 14.88 -16.34
CA VAL A 192 6.86 14.47 -17.67
C VAL A 192 5.94 15.01 -18.77
N LYS A 193 4.62 14.91 -18.60
CA LYS A 193 3.64 15.47 -19.56
C LYS A 193 3.79 17.00 -19.66
N SER A 194 3.95 17.71 -18.54
CA SER A 194 4.16 19.16 -18.54
C SER A 194 5.49 19.58 -19.20
N ALA A 195 6.56 18.79 -19.06
CA ALA A 195 7.84 19.09 -19.70
C ALA A 195 7.78 18.89 -21.22
N LEU A 196 7.10 17.84 -21.68
CA LEU A 196 6.87 17.59 -23.11
C LEU A 196 6.02 18.68 -23.78
N VAL A 197 4.95 19.14 -23.11
CA VAL A 197 4.10 20.23 -23.62
C VAL A 197 4.86 21.55 -23.70
N ARG A 198 5.67 21.89 -22.68
CA ARG A 198 6.48 23.13 -22.68
C ARG A 198 7.60 23.11 -23.72
N GLY A 199 8.18 21.94 -24.01
CA GLY A 199 9.18 21.77 -25.06
C GLY A 199 8.63 21.96 -26.47
N LEU A 200 7.35 21.63 -26.70
CA LEU A 200 6.69 21.81 -28.00
C LEU A 200 6.26 23.26 -28.27
N THR A 201 6.04 24.07 -27.23
CA THR A 201 5.70 25.50 -27.36
C THR A 201 6.89 26.43 -27.60
N PHE A 202 8.13 25.95 -27.48
CA PHE A 202 9.35 26.77 -27.70
C PHE A 202 9.86 26.74 -29.15
N PHE A 203 9.16 26.05 -30.06
CA PHE A 203 9.51 25.93 -31.49
C PHE A 203 8.48 26.62 -32.42
N ARG A 204 7.81 27.67 -31.96
CA ARG A 204 6.94 28.51 -32.80
C ARG A 204 7.31 29.97 -32.68
#